data_AF-A0AAD6LYP7-F1
#
_entry.id   AF-A0AAD6LYP7-F1
#
_cell.length_a   1.000
_cell.length_b   1.000
_cell.length_c   1.000
_cell.angle_alpha   90.00
_cell.angle_beta   90.00
_cell.angle_gamma   90.00
#
_symmetry.space_group_name_H-M   'P 1'
#
loop_
_entity.id
_entity.type
_entity.pdbx_description
1 polymer ?
#
loop_
_entity_poly.entity_id
_entity_poly.type
_entity_poly.pdbx_seq_one_letter_code
_entity_poly.pdbx_strand_id
1 'polypeptide(L)'
;MALDAHHCPGVMFLFCGEFGCLMYTRDFRWEVDSEREKDARSRPLNVLKNETVDVPYSDNTYCNLSYDFPTREVVDIIASHPEHDIVIGIDTLGKEELLIHISRVLNIKVRPERLQTMHILGFHDTFTTKTSLTRVQAVPHNSFSIETLEGLDTMRPTIGIMPSGLPWVPKPVKGDVNLFGSLLTSCYKKRQSSDKLDVPYSDHSCFAEIQEFIELF
;
A
#
# COMPACT_ATOMS: atom_id res chain seq x y z
N MET A 1 15.54 -2.89 20.96
CA MET A 1 14.10 -3.19 20.92
C MET A 1 13.66 -3.35 19.48
N ALA A 2 12.75 -4.28 19.18
CA ALA A 2 12.12 -4.39 17.87
C ALA A 2 10.75 -3.70 17.89
N LEU A 3 10.45 -2.92 16.85
CA LEU A 3 9.21 -2.19 16.63
C LEU A 3 8.61 -2.63 15.29
N ASP A 4 7.29 -2.54 15.12
CA ASP A 4 6.65 -2.85 13.83
C ASP A 4 7.04 -1.79 12.79
N ALA A 5 7.41 -2.19 11.57
CA ALA A 5 7.80 -1.29 10.49
C ALA A 5 6.63 -0.92 9.56
N HIS A 6 5.50 -1.62 9.65
CA HIS A 6 4.30 -1.35 8.85
C HIS A 6 4.49 -1.33 7.32
N HIS A 7 5.61 -1.83 6.80
CA HIS A 7 5.89 -1.97 5.37
C HIS A 7 5.25 -3.25 4.80
N CYS A 8 5.75 -4.38 5.27
CA CYS A 8 5.13 -5.69 5.20
C CYS A 8 5.25 -6.31 6.62
N PRO A 9 5.04 -7.62 6.85
CA PRO A 9 5.48 -8.24 8.10
C PRO A 9 6.99 -8.03 8.34
N GLY A 10 7.34 -6.92 9.01
CA GLY A 10 8.68 -6.35 9.09
C GLY A 10 8.90 -5.57 10.39
N VAL A 11 10.17 -5.26 10.70
CA VAL A 11 10.56 -4.68 11.99
C VAL A 11 11.60 -3.57 11.85
N MET A 12 11.43 -2.52 12.65
CA MET A 12 12.43 -1.51 12.95
C MET A 12 13.20 -1.90 14.21
N PHE A 13 14.43 -1.42 14.36
CA PHE A 13 15.27 -1.68 15.53
C PHE A 13 15.73 -0.39 16.20
N LEU A 14 15.61 -0.34 17.53
CA LEU A 14 16.19 0.70 18.37
C LEU A 14 17.27 0.09 19.27
N PHE A 15 18.50 0.57 19.17
CA PHE A 15 19.63 0.14 19.99
C PHE A 15 20.07 1.30 20.87
N CYS A 16 20.02 1.14 22.20
CA CYS A 16 20.51 2.15 23.14
C CYS A 16 21.57 1.53 24.04
N GLY A 17 22.67 2.24 24.23
CA GLY A 17 23.79 1.84 25.08
C GLY A 17 24.76 3.00 25.32
N GLU A 18 25.99 2.69 25.75
CA GLU A 18 27.04 3.72 25.96
C GLU A 18 27.38 4.52 24.68
N PHE A 19 27.04 3.97 23.51
CA PHE A 19 27.19 4.59 22.20
C PHE A 19 26.02 5.51 21.79
N GLY A 20 25.09 5.78 22.70
CA GLY A 20 23.85 6.51 22.41
C GLY A 20 22.73 5.60 21.91
N CYS A 21 21.71 6.21 21.29
CA CYS A 21 20.52 5.58 20.75
C CYS A 21 20.50 5.64 19.21
N LEU A 22 20.59 4.47 18.57
CA LEU A 22 20.57 4.27 17.12
C LEU A 22 19.24 3.66 16.68
N MET A 23 18.58 4.24 15.68
CA MET A 23 17.35 3.69 15.11
C MET A 23 17.57 3.23 13.67
N TYR A 24 17.17 2.00 13.36
CA TYR A 24 17.16 1.43 12.02
C TYR A 24 15.74 1.10 11.62
N THR A 25 15.18 1.89 10.71
CA THR A 25 13.82 1.68 10.19
C THR A 25 13.76 0.50 9.22
N ARG A 26 14.81 0.30 8.41
CA ARG A 26 14.76 -0.57 7.21
C ARG A 26 13.59 -0.11 6.33
N ASP A 27 13.00 -0.97 5.51
CA ASP A 27 11.80 -0.61 4.76
C ASP A 27 10.63 -0.40 5.74
N PHE A 28 10.02 0.79 5.74
CA PHE A 28 8.92 1.12 6.65
C PHE A 28 7.86 2.00 5.97
N ARG A 29 6.62 1.91 6.45
CA ARG A 29 5.55 2.86 6.12
C ARG A 29 5.08 3.58 7.37
N TRP A 30 5.10 4.90 7.32
CA TRP A 30 4.54 5.76 8.35
C TRP A 30 3.15 6.18 7.90
N GLU A 31 2.10 5.62 8.49
CA GLU A 31 0.73 6.07 8.22
C GLU A 31 0.31 7.17 9.21
N VAL A 32 -0.41 8.19 8.75
CA VAL A 32 -0.69 9.42 9.53
C VAL A 32 -2.06 9.41 10.23
N ASP A 33 -2.93 8.43 9.96
CA ASP A 33 -4.32 8.48 10.46
C ASP A 33 -4.89 7.08 10.78
N SER A 34 -4.23 6.31 11.63
CA SER A 34 -4.75 5.00 12.04
C SER A 34 -4.65 4.74 13.54
N GLU A 35 -5.59 3.96 14.09
CA GLU A 35 -5.47 3.48 15.49
C GLU A 35 -4.16 2.71 15.71
N ARG A 36 -3.63 2.12 14.62
CA ARG A 36 -2.33 1.46 14.58
C ARG A 36 -1.18 2.47 14.73
N GLU A 37 -1.31 3.65 14.13
CA GLU A 37 -0.37 4.77 14.27
C GLU A 37 -0.31 5.28 15.72
N LYS A 38 -1.43 5.37 16.45
CA LYS A 38 -1.40 5.77 17.87
C LYS A 38 -0.54 4.83 18.74
N ASP A 39 -0.62 3.52 18.49
CA ASP A 39 0.25 2.52 19.14
C ASP A 39 1.70 2.64 18.62
N ALA A 40 1.88 2.80 17.30
CA ALA A 40 3.19 2.93 16.67
C ALA A 40 3.97 4.20 17.08
N ARG A 41 3.28 5.31 17.37
CA ARG A 41 3.85 6.58 17.85
C ARG A 41 4.21 6.51 19.33
N SER A 42 3.30 5.96 20.14
CA SER A 42 3.50 5.92 21.58
C SER A 42 4.63 4.98 21.99
N ARG A 43 4.84 3.87 21.28
CA ARG A 43 5.87 2.87 21.64
C ARG A 43 7.31 3.42 21.59
N PRO A 44 7.82 3.98 20.48
CA PRO A 44 9.16 4.58 20.43
C PRO A 44 9.34 5.67 21.48
N LEU A 45 8.36 6.58 21.62
CA LEU A 45 8.41 7.68 22.59
C LEU A 45 8.46 7.18 24.03
N ASN A 46 7.65 6.16 24.37
CA ASN A 46 7.64 5.54 25.69
C ASN A 46 8.98 4.86 26.02
N VAL A 47 9.63 4.29 25.01
CA VAL A 47 10.90 3.56 25.16
C VAL A 47 12.06 4.53 25.35
N LEU A 48 12.04 5.63 24.61
CA LEU A 48 13.05 6.67 24.69
C LEU A 48 12.93 7.51 25.97
N LYS A 49 11.79 7.55 26.66
CA LYS A 49 11.61 8.28 27.94
C LYS A 49 12.09 9.74 27.91
N ASN A 50 11.86 10.43 26.79
CA ASN A 50 12.36 11.78 26.49
C ASN A 50 13.87 11.89 26.14
N GLU A 51 14.56 10.78 25.91
CA GLU A 51 15.84 10.78 25.20
C GLU A 51 15.63 10.92 23.69
N THR A 52 16.60 11.50 23.00
CA THR A 52 16.56 11.70 21.54
C THR A 52 17.20 10.52 20.83
N VAL A 53 16.78 10.27 19.59
CA VAL A 53 17.53 9.35 18.72
C VAL A 53 18.75 10.08 18.18
N ASP A 54 19.95 9.59 18.48
CA ASP A 54 21.20 10.24 18.06
C ASP A 54 21.45 10.07 16.56
N VAL A 55 21.15 8.88 16.01
CA VAL A 55 21.35 8.58 14.60
C VAL A 55 20.17 7.77 14.04
N PRO A 56 19.30 8.39 13.22
CA PRO A 56 18.25 7.69 12.50
C PRO A 56 18.74 7.19 11.14
N TYR A 57 18.80 5.87 10.96
CA TYR A 57 18.91 5.22 9.66
C TYR A 57 17.50 5.01 9.09
N SER A 58 17.07 5.96 8.28
CA SER A 58 15.72 6.00 7.68
C SER A 58 15.68 5.35 6.29
N ASP A 59 14.59 4.64 5.99
CA ASP A 59 14.15 4.43 4.61
C ASP A 59 13.99 5.78 3.92
N ASN A 60 14.55 5.88 2.73
CA ASN A 60 14.48 7.05 1.88
C ASN A 60 13.99 6.72 0.47
N THR A 61 13.35 5.55 0.28
CA THR A 61 12.84 5.05 -1.01
C THR A 61 12.03 6.12 -1.74
N TYR A 62 11.14 6.83 -1.04
CA TYR A 62 10.33 7.92 -1.59
C TYR A 62 10.55 9.27 -0.89
N CYS A 63 11.81 9.56 -0.52
CA CYS A 63 12.20 10.86 0.06
C CYS A 63 12.26 11.97 -1.02
N ASN A 64 11.12 12.26 -1.65
CA ASN A 64 10.94 13.34 -2.61
C ASN A 64 9.51 13.90 -2.52
N LEU A 65 9.39 15.23 -2.53
CA LEU A 65 8.13 15.98 -2.44
C LEU A 65 7.06 15.58 -3.48
N SER A 66 7.47 14.91 -4.55
CA SER A 66 6.59 14.46 -5.64
C SER A 66 5.71 13.28 -5.27
N TYR A 67 6.07 12.50 -4.23
CA TYR A 67 5.39 11.26 -3.87
C TYR A 67 4.27 11.48 -2.86
N ASP A 68 3.13 10.83 -3.12
CA ASP A 68 1.96 10.74 -2.25
C ASP A 68 1.20 9.45 -2.59
N PHE A 69 0.69 8.74 -1.59
CA PHE A 69 0.15 7.38 -1.74
C PHE A 69 -1.24 7.23 -1.13
N PRO A 70 -2.29 7.75 -1.79
CA PRO A 70 -3.66 7.68 -1.29
C PRO A 70 -4.26 6.27 -1.40
N THR A 71 -4.68 5.69 -0.27
CA THR A 71 -5.29 4.34 -0.22
C THR A 71 -6.70 4.26 -0.83
N ARG A 72 -7.41 5.39 -0.96
CA ARG A 72 -8.83 5.42 -1.36
C ARG A 72 -9.07 5.07 -2.83
N GLU A 73 -8.11 5.34 -3.70
CA GLU A 73 -8.30 5.24 -5.16
C GLU A 73 -8.63 3.82 -5.62
N VAL A 74 -7.99 2.80 -5.02
CA VAL A 74 -8.24 1.39 -5.38
C VAL A 74 -9.68 0.98 -5.08
N VAL A 75 -10.22 1.42 -3.94
CA VAL A 75 -11.59 1.07 -3.55
C VAL A 75 -12.61 1.74 -4.47
N ASP A 76 -12.39 3.00 -4.82
CA ASP A 76 -13.28 3.76 -5.72
C ASP A 76 -13.32 3.16 -7.13
N ILE A 77 -12.17 2.69 -7.65
CA ILE A 77 -12.08 1.95 -8.91
C ILE A 77 -12.94 0.69 -8.84
N ILE A 78 -12.80 -0.11 -7.79
CA ILE A 78 -13.54 -1.37 -7.66
C ILE A 78 -15.04 -1.08 -7.53
N ALA A 79 -15.43 -0.12 -6.70
CA ALA A 79 -16.83 0.24 -6.47
C ALA A 79 -17.53 0.76 -7.74
N SER A 80 -16.82 1.49 -8.60
CA SER A 80 -17.36 2.02 -9.86
C SER A 80 -17.56 0.99 -10.96
N HIS A 81 -17.04 -0.24 -10.80
CA HIS A 81 -17.14 -1.30 -11.80
C HIS A 81 -17.77 -2.59 -11.20
N PRO A 82 -19.05 -2.58 -10.81
CA PRO A 82 -19.70 -3.70 -10.13
C PRO A 82 -19.80 -4.98 -10.97
N GLU A 83 -19.91 -4.85 -12.29
CA GLU A 83 -20.09 -5.97 -13.22
C GLU A 83 -18.77 -6.62 -13.70
N HIS A 84 -17.63 -6.08 -13.27
CA HIS A 84 -16.30 -6.54 -13.69
C HIS A 84 -15.67 -7.45 -12.63
N ASP A 85 -14.94 -8.46 -13.07
CA ASP A 85 -13.97 -9.13 -12.23
C ASP A 85 -12.74 -8.22 -12.06
N ILE A 86 -12.12 -8.26 -10.89
CA ILE A 86 -10.97 -7.43 -10.53
C ILE A 86 -9.79 -8.35 -10.23
N VAL A 87 -8.67 -8.08 -10.90
CA VAL A 87 -7.38 -8.74 -10.66
C VAL A 87 -6.42 -7.70 -10.12
N ILE A 88 -5.88 -7.92 -8.92
CA ILE A 88 -4.92 -7.02 -8.27
C ILE A 88 -3.54 -7.67 -8.29
N GLY A 89 -2.59 -7.08 -9.00
CA GLY A 89 -1.21 -7.52 -9.03
C GLY A 89 -0.47 -7.10 -7.76
N ILE A 90 0.00 -8.06 -6.97
CA ILE A 90 0.74 -7.82 -5.73
C ILE A 90 1.99 -8.69 -5.64
N ASP A 91 2.91 -8.33 -4.75
CA ASP A 91 4.12 -9.11 -4.51
C ASP A 91 3.84 -10.38 -3.70
N THR A 92 4.88 -11.16 -3.39
CA THR A 92 4.75 -12.37 -2.57
C THR A 92 4.42 -12.07 -1.11
N LEU A 93 4.79 -10.88 -0.64
CA LEU A 93 4.51 -10.33 0.70
C LEU A 93 4.26 -8.81 0.57
N GLY A 94 3.47 -8.21 1.46
CA GLY A 94 3.15 -6.77 1.40
C GLY A 94 1.78 -6.49 0.75
N LYS A 95 1.22 -5.30 0.99
CA LYS A 95 -0.11 -4.87 0.56
C LYS A 95 -1.28 -5.66 1.18
N GLU A 96 -1.07 -6.40 2.27
CA GLU A 96 -2.15 -7.10 2.99
C GLU A 96 -3.22 -6.11 3.48
N GLU A 97 -2.78 -4.98 4.02
CA GLU A 97 -3.67 -3.92 4.51
C GLU A 97 -4.54 -3.33 3.40
N LEU A 98 -4.01 -3.18 2.18
CA LEU A 98 -4.81 -2.79 1.03
C LEU A 98 -5.95 -3.77 0.79
N LEU A 99 -5.66 -5.08 0.76
CA LEU A 99 -6.69 -6.09 0.51
C LEU A 99 -7.72 -6.15 1.64
N ILE A 100 -7.28 -5.97 2.89
CA ILE A 100 -8.16 -5.91 4.06
C ILE A 100 -9.05 -4.67 3.98
N HIS A 101 -8.49 -3.52 3.60
CA HIS A 101 -9.23 -2.28 3.43
C HIS A 101 -10.30 -2.43 2.35
N ILE A 102 -9.96 -3.00 1.19
CA ILE A 102 -10.91 -3.33 0.11
C ILE A 102 -12.03 -4.22 0.65
N SER A 103 -11.68 -5.30 1.34
CA SER A 103 -12.66 -6.25 1.90
C SER A 103 -13.62 -5.57 2.88
N ARG A 104 -13.09 -4.75 3.79
CA ARG A 104 -13.87 -4.04 4.81
C ARG A 104 -14.79 -2.99 4.22
N VAL A 105 -14.29 -2.13 3.33
CA VAL A 105 -15.06 -1.01 2.79
C VAL A 105 -16.15 -1.50 1.84
N LEU A 106 -15.86 -2.49 1.01
CA LEU A 106 -16.82 -3.03 0.05
C LEU A 106 -17.68 -4.17 0.62
N ASN A 107 -17.39 -4.62 1.84
CA ASN A 107 -18.05 -5.75 2.49
C ASN A 107 -18.06 -7.02 1.60
N ILE A 108 -16.91 -7.32 0.99
CA ILE A 108 -16.69 -8.52 0.15
C ILE A 108 -15.46 -9.27 0.66
N LYS A 109 -15.38 -10.58 0.42
CA LYS A 109 -14.11 -11.30 0.62
C LYS A 109 -13.15 -11.01 -0.53
N VAL A 110 -11.85 -11.20 -0.31
CA VAL A 110 -10.84 -11.15 -1.39
C VAL A 110 -10.24 -12.54 -1.59
N ARG A 111 -9.88 -12.91 -2.83
CA ARG A 111 -9.21 -14.17 -3.14
C ARG A 111 -7.71 -13.95 -3.39
N PRO A 112 -6.85 -14.14 -2.39
CA PRO A 112 -5.41 -14.12 -2.60
C PRO A 112 -4.91 -15.50 -3.05
N GLU A 113 -3.94 -15.54 -3.96
CA GLU A 113 -3.22 -16.80 -4.25
C GLU A 113 -2.39 -17.30 -3.06
N ARG A 114 -1.98 -16.37 -2.18
CA ARG A 114 -1.21 -16.63 -0.96
C ARG A 114 -2.07 -16.78 0.30
N LEU A 115 -3.20 -17.51 0.24
CA LEU A 115 -4.14 -17.64 1.37
C LEU A 115 -3.50 -18.18 2.66
N GLN A 116 -2.57 -19.14 2.55
CA GLN A 116 -1.87 -19.68 3.72
C GLN A 116 -1.09 -18.60 4.46
N THR A 117 -0.40 -17.72 3.74
CA THR A 117 0.29 -16.56 4.32
C THR A 117 -0.69 -15.66 5.06
N MET A 118 -1.85 -15.37 4.47
CA MET A 118 -2.88 -14.54 5.13
C MET A 118 -3.38 -15.15 6.44
N HIS A 119 -3.54 -16.48 6.49
CA HIS A 119 -3.91 -17.18 7.72
C HIS A 119 -2.81 -17.14 8.78
N ILE A 120 -1.53 -17.26 8.40
CA ILE A 120 -0.40 -17.13 9.32
C ILE A 120 -0.36 -15.72 9.93
N LEU A 121 -0.73 -14.71 9.15
CA LEU A 121 -0.86 -13.32 9.61
C LEU A 121 -2.14 -13.05 10.43
N GLY A 122 -2.99 -14.07 10.65
CA GLY A 122 -4.19 -13.97 11.49
C GLY A 122 -5.46 -13.54 10.76
N PHE A 123 -5.44 -13.43 9.42
CA PHE A 123 -6.58 -12.96 8.63
C PHE A 123 -7.42 -14.12 8.08
N HIS A 124 -8.15 -14.83 8.94
CA HIS A 124 -8.92 -16.01 8.53
C HIS A 124 -10.24 -15.68 7.83
N ASP A 125 -10.94 -14.64 8.28
CA ASP A 125 -12.31 -14.38 7.83
C ASP A 125 -12.40 -13.41 6.63
N THR A 126 -11.33 -12.68 6.33
CA THR A 126 -11.29 -11.69 5.25
C THR A 126 -11.17 -12.34 3.86
N PHE A 127 -10.52 -13.50 3.79
CA PHE A 127 -10.09 -14.10 2.54
C PHE A 127 -10.85 -15.41 2.20
N THR A 128 -10.82 -15.80 0.92
CA THR A 128 -11.49 -17.02 0.43
C THR A 128 -10.77 -17.61 -0.78
N THR A 129 -10.87 -18.92 -1.00
CA THR A 129 -10.50 -19.57 -2.28
C THR A 129 -11.67 -19.70 -3.25
N LYS A 130 -12.90 -19.50 -2.78
CA LYS A 130 -14.12 -19.73 -3.57
C LYS A 130 -14.35 -18.58 -4.54
N THR A 131 -14.27 -18.86 -5.83
CA THR A 131 -14.55 -17.90 -6.92
C THR A 131 -16.00 -17.44 -6.95
N SER A 132 -16.94 -18.25 -6.44
CA SER A 132 -18.36 -17.87 -6.34
C SER A 132 -18.66 -16.82 -5.28
N LEU A 133 -17.74 -16.55 -4.35
CA LEU A 133 -17.96 -15.63 -3.22
C LEU A 133 -17.37 -14.23 -3.44
N THR A 134 -16.56 -14.04 -4.46
CA THR A 134 -15.91 -12.76 -4.72
C THR A 134 -15.49 -12.61 -6.17
N ARG A 135 -15.57 -11.38 -6.66
CA ARG A 135 -15.05 -10.95 -7.96
C ARG A 135 -13.63 -10.37 -7.87
N VAL A 136 -13.05 -10.28 -6.68
CA VAL A 136 -11.73 -9.65 -6.46
C VAL A 136 -10.69 -10.74 -6.16
N GLN A 137 -9.70 -10.87 -7.04
CA GLN A 137 -8.55 -11.75 -6.89
C GLN A 137 -7.27 -10.93 -6.72
N ALA A 138 -6.40 -11.33 -5.80
CA ALA A 138 -5.04 -10.83 -5.73
C ALA A 138 -4.06 -11.91 -6.22
N VAL A 139 -3.21 -11.54 -7.19
CA VAL A 139 -2.30 -12.45 -7.89
C VAL A 139 -0.86 -11.95 -7.80
N PRO A 140 0.15 -12.84 -7.85
CA PRO A 140 1.55 -12.46 -7.96
C PRO A 140 1.84 -11.57 -9.16
N HIS A 141 2.70 -10.56 -8.99
CA HIS A 141 3.08 -9.62 -10.05
C HIS A 141 3.55 -10.31 -11.34
N ASN A 142 4.27 -11.43 -11.25
CA ASN A 142 4.74 -12.18 -12.42
C ASN A 142 3.62 -12.86 -13.24
N SER A 143 2.44 -13.07 -12.63
CA SER A 143 1.24 -13.59 -13.30
C SER A 143 0.31 -12.48 -13.80
N PHE A 144 0.65 -11.22 -13.52
CA PHE A 144 -0.13 -10.06 -13.90
C PHE A 144 0.46 -9.42 -15.17
N SER A 145 -0.14 -9.74 -16.33
CA SER A 145 0.24 -9.19 -17.63
C SER A 145 -0.98 -8.74 -18.42
N ILE A 146 -0.77 -7.86 -19.42
CA ILE A 146 -1.83 -7.45 -20.35
C ILE A 146 -2.44 -8.68 -21.04
N GLU A 147 -1.61 -9.59 -21.52
CA GLU A 147 -2.06 -10.84 -22.17
C GLU A 147 -2.94 -11.69 -21.25
N THR A 148 -2.59 -11.78 -19.97
CA THR A 148 -3.41 -12.52 -18.99
C THR A 148 -4.75 -11.84 -18.77
N LEU A 149 -4.78 -10.51 -18.69
CA LEU A 149 -6.02 -9.74 -18.53
C LEU A 149 -6.90 -9.83 -19.76
N GLU A 150 -6.36 -9.71 -20.97
CA GLU A 150 -7.10 -9.89 -22.22
C GLU A 150 -7.72 -11.29 -22.31
N GLY A 151 -6.97 -12.32 -21.89
CA GLY A 151 -7.49 -13.68 -21.80
C GLY A 151 -8.68 -13.81 -20.84
N LEU A 152 -8.61 -13.19 -19.65
CA LEU A 152 -9.70 -13.20 -18.68
C LEU A 152 -10.92 -12.38 -19.17
N ASP A 153 -10.67 -11.26 -19.85
CA ASP A 153 -11.70 -10.38 -20.39
C ASP A 153 -12.60 -11.09 -21.43
N THR A 154 -12.06 -12.09 -22.16
CA THR A 154 -12.86 -12.93 -23.06
C THR A 154 -13.94 -13.74 -22.37
N MET A 155 -13.74 -14.07 -21.08
CA MET A 155 -14.68 -14.86 -20.28
C MET A 155 -15.68 -13.97 -19.55
N ARG A 156 -15.19 -12.86 -18.99
CA ARG A 156 -15.99 -11.86 -18.28
C ARG A 156 -15.23 -10.53 -18.26
N PRO A 157 -15.92 -9.37 -18.38
CA PRO A 157 -15.29 -8.06 -18.27
C PRO A 157 -14.36 -7.99 -17.06
N THR A 158 -13.07 -7.70 -17.29
CA THR A 158 -12.03 -7.81 -16.26
C THR A 158 -11.16 -6.56 -16.21
N ILE A 159 -10.98 -6.03 -14.99
CA ILE A 159 -10.09 -4.90 -14.72
C ILE A 159 -8.87 -5.39 -13.94
N GLY A 160 -7.69 -5.08 -14.44
CA GLY A 160 -6.43 -5.25 -13.73
C GLY A 160 -6.06 -4.00 -12.95
N ILE A 161 -5.66 -4.14 -11.69
CA ILE A 161 -5.15 -3.05 -10.85
C ILE A 161 -3.72 -3.39 -10.39
N MET A 162 -2.80 -2.47 -10.59
CA MET A 162 -1.40 -2.57 -10.17
C MET A 162 -1.09 -1.47 -9.14
N PRO A 163 -1.25 -1.74 -7.84
CA PRO A 163 -0.83 -0.83 -6.78
C PRO A 163 0.71 -0.70 -6.76
N SER A 164 1.24 0.47 -7.14
CA SER A 164 2.68 0.71 -7.24
C SER A 164 3.07 2.13 -6.84
N GLY A 165 4.24 2.27 -6.22
CA GLY A 165 4.86 3.56 -5.91
C GLY A 165 5.79 4.10 -7.00
N LEU A 166 6.03 3.35 -8.08
CA LEU A 166 6.88 3.74 -9.22
C LEU A 166 6.11 4.58 -10.27
N PRO A 167 6.80 5.49 -10.98
CA PRO A 167 6.62 6.92 -10.84
C PRO A 167 5.30 7.40 -11.45
N TRP A 168 4.42 7.88 -10.57
CA TRP A 168 3.34 8.78 -10.96
C TRP A 168 3.87 10.20 -11.09
N VAL A 169 3.26 10.96 -12.01
CA VAL A 169 3.67 12.32 -12.37
C VAL A 169 3.79 13.21 -11.12
N PRO A 170 4.86 14.03 -10.99
CA PRO A 170 5.05 14.92 -9.85
C PRO A 170 3.83 15.78 -9.55
N LYS A 171 3.51 15.97 -8.26
CA LYS A 171 2.62 17.04 -7.83
C LYS A 171 3.08 18.36 -8.48
N PRO A 172 2.22 19.10 -9.20
CA PRO A 172 2.57 20.45 -9.61
C PRO A 172 2.77 21.30 -8.36
N VAL A 173 3.86 22.05 -8.32
CA VAL A 173 4.14 23.03 -7.26
C VAL A 173 2.94 23.98 -7.17
N LYS A 174 2.45 24.20 -5.94
CA LYS A 174 1.25 24.98 -5.56
C LYS A 174 0.94 26.11 -6.57
N GLY A 175 -0.07 25.88 -7.41
CA GLY A 175 -0.51 26.83 -8.45
C GLY A 175 -1.61 26.29 -9.38
N ASP A 176 -1.64 24.98 -9.65
CA ASP A 176 -2.65 24.37 -10.55
C ASP A 176 -3.50 23.33 -9.82
N VAL A 177 -4.69 23.73 -9.40
CA VAL A 177 -5.59 22.95 -8.53
C VAL A 177 -6.40 21.88 -9.29
N ASN A 178 -6.11 21.61 -10.57
CA ASN A 178 -6.95 20.74 -11.42
C ASN A 178 -6.22 19.58 -12.13
N LEU A 179 -4.95 19.32 -11.85
CA LEU A 179 -4.17 18.31 -12.59
C LEU A 179 -4.37 16.87 -12.10
N PHE A 180 -4.63 16.62 -10.81
CA PHE A 180 -4.83 15.26 -10.27
C PHE A 180 -6.07 14.57 -10.83
N GLY A 181 -7.22 15.26 -10.83
CA GLY A 181 -8.45 14.75 -11.45
C GLY A 181 -8.31 14.57 -12.96
N SER A 182 -7.51 15.43 -13.62
CA SER A 182 -7.28 15.41 -15.07
C SER A 182 -6.33 14.29 -15.53
N LEU A 183 -5.34 13.88 -14.71
CA LEU A 183 -4.39 12.81 -15.05
C LEU A 183 -4.92 11.42 -14.72
N LEU A 184 -5.66 11.26 -13.62
CA LEU A 184 -6.49 10.07 -13.45
C LEU A 184 -7.45 9.98 -14.64
N THR A 185 -8.18 11.05 -14.98
CA THR A 185 -9.02 10.99 -16.20
C THR A 185 -8.25 10.85 -17.52
N SER A 186 -6.97 11.21 -17.62
CA SER A 186 -6.14 11.03 -18.83
C SER A 186 -5.70 9.57 -19.01
N CYS A 187 -5.26 8.91 -17.93
CA CYS A 187 -4.99 7.47 -17.94
C CYS A 187 -6.28 6.66 -18.15
N TYR A 188 -7.41 7.11 -17.60
CA TYR A 188 -8.73 6.56 -17.88
C TYR A 188 -9.24 6.85 -19.31
N LYS A 189 -8.75 7.90 -19.98
CA LYS A 189 -9.22 8.31 -21.33
C LYS A 189 -8.47 7.66 -22.49
N LYS A 190 -7.33 7.02 -22.24
CA LYS A 190 -6.72 6.14 -23.24
C LYS A 190 -7.34 4.75 -23.13
N ARG A 191 -8.53 4.60 -23.71
CA ARG A 191 -9.07 3.28 -24.10
C ARG A 191 -8.10 2.63 -25.08
N GLN A 192 -7.08 1.96 -24.56
CA GLN A 192 -6.42 0.83 -25.23
C GLN A 192 -6.99 -0.44 -24.60
N SER A 193 -7.13 -1.46 -25.42
CA SER A 193 -8.01 -2.63 -25.30
C SER A 193 -7.67 -3.62 -24.16
N SER A 194 -7.16 -3.14 -23.04
CA SER A 194 -6.78 -3.94 -21.88
C SER A 194 -6.84 -3.06 -20.64
N ASP A 195 -7.84 -3.26 -19.79
CA ASP A 195 -8.15 -2.45 -18.59
C ASP A 195 -7.13 -2.67 -17.45
N LYS A 196 -5.83 -2.48 -17.73
CA LYS A 196 -4.78 -2.45 -16.72
C LYS A 196 -4.62 -1.01 -16.19
N LEU A 197 -4.95 -0.83 -14.92
CA LEU A 197 -4.82 0.42 -14.19
C LEU A 197 -3.66 0.31 -13.21
N ASP A 198 -2.61 1.07 -13.43
CA ASP A 198 -1.64 1.30 -12.36
C ASP A 198 -2.28 2.32 -11.37
N VAL A 199 -2.07 2.15 -10.06
CA VAL A 199 -2.63 3.05 -9.01
C VAL A 199 -1.54 3.40 -8.00
N PRO A 200 -1.43 4.67 -7.55
CA PRO A 200 -0.46 5.08 -6.54
C PRO A 200 -0.76 4.43 -5.18
N TYR A 201 0.01 3.40 -4.85
CA TYR A 201 0.00 2.77 -3.53
C TYR A 201 1.38 2.20 -3.24
N SER A 202 1.86 2.42 -2.03
CA SER A 202 3.20 2.01 -1.62
C SER A 202 3.18 1.44 -0.22
N ASP A 203 3.99 0.41 0.01
CA ASP A 203 4.29 -0.09 1.36
C ASP A 203 5.43 0.71 2.01
N HIS A 204 5.93 1.77 1.38
CA HIS A 204 6.95 2.68 1.93
C HIS A 204 6.38 4.07 2.16
N SER A 205 6.92 4.75 3.18
CA SER A 205 6.57 6.13 3.50
C SER A 205 6.82 7.09 2.33
N CYS A 206 5.87 7.97 2.04
CA CYS A 206 6.09 9.14 1.19
C CYS A 206 6.89 10.23 1.92
N PHE A 207 7.27 11.31 1.23
CA PHE A 207 8.08 12.37 1.81
C PHE A 207 7.45 13.03 3.05
N ALA A 208 6.14 13.34 3.00
CA ALA A 208 5.46 13.97 4.13
C ALA A 208 5.43 13.06 5.37
N GLU A 209 5.21 11.77 5.14
CA GLU A 209 5.22 10.72 6.16
C GLU A 209 6.62 10.55 6.78
N ILE A 210 7.68 10.53 5.95
CA ILE A 210 9.08 10.49 6.42
C ILE A 210 9.41 11.73 7.26
N GLN A 211 9.00 12.91 6.80
CA GLN A 211 9.27 14.16 7.51
C GLN A 211 8.63 14.15 8.90
N GLU A 212 7.34 13.80 9.00
CA GLU A 212 6.65 13.72 10.28
C GLU A 212 7.28 12.67 11.22
N PHE A 213 7.70 11.52 10.68
CA PHE A 213 8.40 10.51 11.45
C PHE A 213 9.73 11.03 12.04
N ILE A 214 10.51 11.77 11.26
CA ILE A 214 11.78 12.35 11.73
C ILE A 214 11.53 13.42 12.79
N GLU A 215 10.48 14.23 12.64
CA GLU A 215 10.11 15.28 13.61
C GLU A 215 9.67 14.74 14.98
N LEU A 216 9.43 13.43 15.11
CA LEU A 216 9.12 12.79 16.41
C LEU A 216 10.32 12.60 17.34
N PHE A 217 11.55 12.63 16.82
CA PHE A 217 12.77 12.31 17.57
C PHE A 217 13.74 13.50 17.58
#